data_AF-A0A7C5PUH2-F1
#
_entry.id   AF-A0A7C5PUH2-F1
#
_cell.length_a   1.000
_cell.length_b   1.000
_cell.length_c   1.000
_cell.angle_alpha   90.00
_cell.angle_beta   90.00
_cell.angle_gamma   90.00
#
_symmetry.space_group_name_H-M   'P 1'
#
loop_
_entity.id
_entity.type
_entity.pdbx_description
1 polymer ?
#
loop_
_entity_poly.entity_id
_entity_poly.type
_entity_poly.pdbx_seq_one_letter_code
_entity_poly.pdbx_strand_id
1 'polypeptide(L)'
;MLTDFNALLSSTRETRYYLNYKGKTPMRKQIYLIATTAMLLTACGGGDKPQEKASSAEHSPTAAATGQSVDKAALTAEAKAAVKALGGKLKGELQGSMKAGGPVATMTMCNTVAPDITKEVSTEKGMQVSRVSLKNRNPGNAANNWQAQVLKDFESRKLAGESPKGMVYSAIVKHQFRFMK
;
A
#
# COMPACT_ATOMS: atom_id res chain seq x y z
N MET A 1 -5.11 24.34 26.25
CA MET A 1 -5.07 22.91 26.63
C MET A 1 -5.57 21.96 25.53
N LEU A 2 -6.84 21.99 25.10
CA LEU A 2 -7.30 21.09 24.01
C LEU A 2 -6.65 21.39 22.64
N THR A 3 -6.35 22.66 22.36
CA THR A 3 -5.56 23.10 21.21
C THR A 3 -4.15 22.51 21.20
N ASP A 4 -3.48 22.49 22.35
CA ASP A 4 -2.11 22.00 22.51
C ASP A 4 -2.03 20.48 22.33
N PHE A 5 -3.05 19.73 22.75
CA PHE A 5 -3.12 18.30 22.47
C PHE A 5 -3.23 18.01 20.97
N ASN A 6 -3.98 18.83 20.23
CA ASN A 6 -4.09 18.73 18.77
C ASN A 6 -2.80 19.15 18.05
N ALA A 7 -1.99 20.04 18.67
CA ALA A 7 -0.64 20.39 18.23
C ALA A 7 0.43 19.34 18.60
N LEU A 8 0.31 18.66 19.74
CA LEU A 8 1.13 17.49 20.09
C LEU A 8 0.83 16.31 19.15
N LEU A 9 -0.44 16.08 18.83
CA LEU A 9 -0.85 15.18 17.76
C LEU A 9 -0.35 15.68 16.39
N SER A 10 -0.23 17.00 16.17
CA SER A 10 0.34 17.53 14.93
C SER A 10 1.84 17.28 14.79
N SER A 11 2.59 17.43 15.88
CA SER A 11 4.00 17.08 15.99
C SER A 11 4.23 15.58 15.77
N THR A 12 3.29 14.69 16.16
CA THR A 12 3.38 13.25 15.82
C THR A 12 3.18 12.92 14.32
N ARG A 13 2.81 13.88 13.46
CA ARG A 13 2.62 13.66 12.00
C ARG A 13 3.92 13.46 11.21
N GLU A 14 5.09 13.49 11.85
CA GLU A 14 6.34 13.00 11.23
C GLU A 14 6.36 11.46 11.08
N THR A 15 5.43 10.74 11.72
CA THR A 15 5.39 9.28 11.59
C THR A 15 4.66 8.84 10.33
N ARG A 16 5.43 8.42 9.33
CA ARG A 16 4.93 7.80 8.09
C ARG A 16 4.90 6.29 8.25
N TYR A 17 4.03 5.64 7.48
CA TYR A 17 3.91 4.19 7.51
C TYR A 17 4.67 3.59 6.35
N TYR A 18 5.59 2.67 6.62
CA TYR A 18 6.32 1.91 5.62
C TYR A 18 5.70 0.53 5.42
N LEU A 19 5.81 0.00 4.21
CA LEU A 19 5.49 -1.39 3.89
C LEU A 19 6.57 -2.08 3.05
N ASN A 20 6.81 -3.37 3.33
CA ASN A 20 7.64 -4.27 2.54
C ASN A 20 6.92 -5.59 2.26
N TYR A 21 6.91 -5.96 0.99
CA TYR A 21 6.35 -7.21 0.51
C TYR A 21 7.35 -7.87 -0.44
N LYS A 22 7.88 -9.03 -0.04
CA LYS A 22 8.55 -9.96 -0.95
C LYS A 22 7.46 -10.79 -1.62
N GLY A 23 7.40 -10.77 -2.95
CA GLY A 23 6.27 -11.27 -3.73
C GLY A 23 5.77 -12.65 -3.30
N LYS A 24 4.54 -12.72 -2.80
CA LYS A 24 3.73 -13.94 -2.81
C LYS A 24 3.17 -14.07 -4.22
N THR A 25 3.23 -15.27 -4.81
CA THR A 25 2.49 -15.56 -6.05
C THR A 25 1.03 -15.16 -5.85
N PRO A 26 0.42 -14.37 -6.75
CA PRO A 26 -0.97 -13.96 -6.59
C PRO A 26 -1.81 -15.22 -6.45
N MET A 27 -2.62 -15.31 -5.39
CA MET A 27 -3.49 -16.48 -5.21
C MET A 27 -4.47 -16.44 -6.38
N ARG A 28 -4.23 -17.33 -7.35
CA ARG A 28 -4.89 -17.37 -8.65
C ARG A 28 -6.39 -17.52 -8.39
N LYS A 29 -7.13 -16.40 -8.42
CA LYS A 29 -8.58 -16.41 -8.28
C LYS A 29 -9.11 -17.13 -9.50
N GLN A 30 -9.35 -18.43 -9.33
CA GLN A 30 -9.60 -19.36 -10.41
C GLN A 30 -11.04 -19.16 -10.87
N ILE A 31 -11.24 -18.06 -11.61
CA ILE A 31 -12.44 -17.81 -12.39
C ILE A 31 -12.45 -18.89 -13.46
N TYR A 32 -13.14 -19.99 -13.14
CA TYR A 32 -13.43 -21.04 -14.09
C TYR A 32 -14.21 -20.42 -15.24
N LEU A 33 -13.55 -20.27 -16.39
CA LEU A 33 -14.22 -20.06 -17.67
C LEU A 33 -15.05 -21.31 -17.94
N ILE A 34 -16.33 -21.26 -17.58
CA ILE A 34 -17.29 -22.29 -17.96
C ILE A 34 -17.57 -22.10 -19.44
N ALA A 35 -16.78 -22.77 -20.28
CA ALA A 35 -16.98 -22.82 -21.71
C ALA A 35 -18.20 -23.71 -22.02
N THR A 36 -19.41 -23.19 -21.83
CA THR A 36 -20.63 -23.82 -22.32
C THR A 36 -20.80 -23.51 -23.80
N THR A 37 -20.19 -24.34 -24.63
CA THR A 37 -20.47 -24.42 -26.07
C THR A 37 -21.94 -24.81 -26.28
N ALA A 38 -22.78 -23.83 -26.61
CA ALA A 38 -24.12 -24.06 -27.15
C ALA A 38 -24.11 -23.72 -28.64
N MET A 39 -23.84 -24.73 -29.45
CA MET A 39 -23.88 -24.67 -30.91
C MET A 39 -25.31 -24.93 -31.38
N LEU A 40 -25.94 -24.00 -32.11
CA LEU A 40 -27.17 -24.23 -32.89
C LEU A 40 -27.32 -23.16 -33.99
N LEU A 41 -27.62 -23.61 -35.21
CA LEU A 41 -27.87 -22.79 -36.42
C LEU A 41 -29.30 -22.19 -36.34
N THR A 42 -29.76 -21.17 -37.07
CA THR A 42 -29.76 -20.86 -38.53
C THR A 42 -30.38 -19.43 -38.65
N ALA A 43 -30.14 -18.53 -39.63
CA ALA A 43 -30.59 -18.57 -41.03
C ALA A 43 -30.17 -17.29 -41.82
N CYS A 44 -30.37 -17.28 -43.14
CA CYS A 44 -29.79 -16.32 -44.10
C CYS A 44 -30.55 -15.01 -44.38
N GLY A 45 -29.80 -14.02 -44.90
CA GLY A 45 -30.26 -12.82 -45.62
C GLY A 45 -29.51 -11.55 -45.17
N GLY A 46 -28.90 -10.70 -46.02
CA GLY A 46 -28.72 -10.71 -47.47
C GLY A 46 -28.46 -9.26 -47.95
N GLY A 47 -27.26 -8.93 -48.44
CA GLY A 47 -26.90 -7.57 -48.89
C GLY A 47 -25.39 -7.35 -49.07
N ASP A 48 -24.97 -6.78 -50.20
CA ASP A 48 -23.59 -6.74 -50.69
C ASP A 48 -22.70 -5.59 -50.16
N LYS A 49 -21.45 -5.95 -49.78
CA LYS A 49 -20.11 -5.36 -50.13
C LYS A 49 -19.84 -3.82 -49.98
N PRO A 50 -18.56 -3.34 -49.97
CA PRO A 50 -17.29 -4.01 -50.29
C PRO A 50 -16.13 -3.90 -49.25
N GLN A 51 -15.02 -4.55 -49.59
CA GLN A 51 -13.72 -4.59 -48.89
C GLN A 51 -12.93 -3.27 -48.98
N GLU A 52 -12.05 -3.01 -47.99
CA GLU A 52 -10.72 -2.37 -48.13
C GLU A 52 -9.99 -2.42 -46.73
N LYS A 53 -8.70 -2.79 -46.49
CA LYS A 53 -7.56 -3.37 -47.26
C LYS A 53 -7.14 -4.75 -46.68
N ALA A 54 -6.21 -5.42 -47.37
CA ALA A 54 -5.33 -6.43 -46.77
C ALA A 54 -3.94 -5.85 -46.47
N SER A 55 -3.25 -6.41 -45.47
CA SER A 55 -1.82 -6.74 -45.59
C SER A 55 -1.50 -7.88 -44.63
N SER A 56 -0.74 -8.87 -45.09
CA SER A 56 -0.43 -10.11 -44.36
C SER A 56 1.08 -10.26 -44.17
N ALA A 57 1.44 -11.03 -43.12
CA ALA A 57 2.82 -11.41 -42.76
C ALA A 57 3.69 -10.21 -42.29
N GLU A 58 4.60 -10.37 -41.33
CA GLU A 58 5.32 -11.61 -40.98
C GLU A 58 5.09 -12.10 -39.54
N HIS A 59 5.03 -13.43 -39.38
CA HIS A 59 5.23 -14.08 -38.09
C HIS A 59 6.73 -14.36 -37.91
N SER A 60 7.29 -13.99 -36.76
CA SER A 60 8.55 -14.56 -36.30
C SER A 60 8.40 -14.97 -34.82
N PRO A 61 8.49 -16.26 -34.48
CA PRO A 61 8.35 -16.71 -33.11
C PRO A 61 9.67 -16.55 -32.36
N THR A 62 9.71 -15.71 -31.34
CA THR A 62 10.78 -15.75 -30.32
C THR A 62 10.18 -15.51 -28.95
N ALA A 63 10.49 -16.45 -28.05
CA ALA A 63 9.97 -16.63 -26.70
C ALA A 63 9.58 -15.33 -25.96
N ALA A 64 8.28 -15.04 -25.93
CA ALA A 64 7.71 -14.11 -24.96
C ALA A 64 7.81 -14.75 -23.56
N ALA A 65 8.90 -14.46 -22.86
CA ALA A 65 9.02 -14.81 -21.45
C ALA A 65 7.82 -14.24 -20.68
N THR A 66 7.06 -15.09 -20.00
CA THR A 66 5.89 -14.72 -19.18
C THR A 66 6.34 -14.08 -17.87
N GLY A 67 7.05 -12.94 -17.98
CA GLY A 67 7.37 -12.06 -16.87
C GLY A 67 6.07 -11.54 -16.26
N GLN A 68 5.73 -12.04 -15.07
CA GLN A 68 4.56 -11.59 -14.33
C GLN A 68 4.71 -10.09 -14.04
N SER A 69 3.97 -9.24 -14.76
CA SER A 69 3.95 -7.81 -14.52
C SER A 69 3.31 -7.55 -13.15
N VAL A 70 4.13 -7.15 -12.18
CA VAL A 70 3.69 -6.88 -10.82
C VAL A 70 2.81 -5.62 -10.82
N ASP A 71 1.51 -5.79 -10.55
CA ASP A 71 0.57 -4.67 -10.49
C ASP A 71 0.87 -3.75 -9.29
N LYS A 72 1.58 -2.66 -9.58
CA LYS A 72 1.92 -1.61 -8.62
C LYS A 72 0.68 -0.90 -8.07
N ALA A 73 -0.42 -0.81 -8.82
CA ALA A 73 -1.65 -0.15 -8.37
C ALA A 73 -2.40 -1.01 -7.35
N ALA A 74 -2.55 -2.31 -7.60
CA ALA A 74 -3.11 -3.26 -6.63
C ALA A 74 -2.29 -3.28 -5.33
N LEU A 75 -0.97 -3.42 -5.41
CA LEU A 75 -0.08 -3.37 -4.24
C LEU A 75 -0.16 -2.04 -3.48
N THR A 76 -0.35 -0.92 -4.18
CA THR A 76 -0.57 0.40 -3.57
C THR A 76 -1.91 0.47 -2.83
N ALA A 77 -2.96 -0.20 -3.32
CA ALA A 77 -4.26 -0.27 -2.64
C ALA A 77 -4.19 -1.14 -1.38
N GLU A 78 -3.59 -2.33 -1.46
CA GLU A 78 -3.33 -3.20 -0.31
C GLU A 78 -2.50 -2.49 0.76
N ALA A 79 -1.45 -1.78 0.35
CA ALA A 79 -0.61 -1.02 1.25
C ALA A 79 -1.37 0.11 1.96
N LYS A 80 -2.20 0.88 1.24
CA LYS A 80 -3.09 1.88 1.85
C LYS A 80 -4.04 1.25 2.88
N ALA A 81 -4.54 0.04 2.63
CA ALA A 81 -5.41 -0.68 3.55
C ALA A 81 -4.67 -1.13 4.82
N ALA A 82 -3.47 -1.68 4.71
CA ALA A 82 -2.63 -2.06 5.85
C ALA A 82 -2.23 -0.84 6.71
N VAL A 83 -1.84 0.26 6.08
CA VAL A 83 -1.55 1.53 6.77
C VAL A 83 -2.78 2.08 7.49
N LYS A 84 -3.96 2.03 6.85
CA LYS A 84 -5.22 2.45 7.49
C LYS A 84 -5.57 1.56 8.69
N ALA A 85 -5.35 0.24 8.60
CA ALA A 85 -5.59 -0.70 9.69
C ALA A 85 -4.68 -0.41 10.89
N LEU A 86 -3.36 -0.30 10.68
CA LEU A 86 -2.40 -0.01 11.75
C LEU A 86 -2.68 1.36 12.40
N GLY A 87 -2.87 2.41 11.60
CA GLY A 87 -3.22 3.73 12.12
C GLY A 87 -4.57 3.78 12.84
N GLY A 88 -5.53 2.95 12.43
CA GLY A 88 -6.82 2.78 13.10
C GLY A 88 -6.68 2.14 14.47
N LYS A 89 -6.04 0.96 14.56
CA LYS A 89 -5.85 0.25 15.84
C LYS A 89 -5.03 1.08 16.83
N LEU A 90 -3.89 1.64 16.40
CA LEU A 90 -3.06 2.51 17.25
C LEU A 90 -3.80 3.75 17.76
N LYS A 91 -4.68 4.35 16.95
CA LYS A 91 -5.50 5.49 17.38
C LYS A 91 -6.56 5.06 18.39
N GLY A 92 -7.23 3.92 18.16
CA GLY A 92 -8.22 3.38 19.08
C GLY A 92 -7.61 3.13 20.47
N GLU A 93 -6.47 2.44 20.50
CA GLU A 93 -5.72 2.16 21.73
C GLU A 93 -5.29 3.43 22.46
N LEU A 94 -4.71 4.40 21.73
CA LEU A 94 -4.35 5.73 22.27
C LEU A 94 -5.55 6.47 22.88
N GLN A 95 -6.73 6.34 22.28
CA GLN A 95 -7.95 6.95 22.81
C GLN A 95 -8.52 6.16 24.00
N GLY A 96 -8.30 4.86 24.06
CA GLY A 96 -8.63 4.00 25.21
C GLY A 96 -7.78 4.34 26.43
N SER A 97 -6.44 4.33 26.29
CA SER A 97 -5.50 4.64 27.37
C SER A 97 -5.72 6.04 27.95
N MET A 98 -6.00 7.02 27.08
CA MET A 98 -6.29 8.40 27.48
C MET A 98 -7.56 8.51 28.32
N LYS A 99 -8.62 7.75 27.99
CA LYS A 99 -9.86 7.69 28.78
C LYS A 99 -9.68 6.97 30.10
N ALA A 100 -8.86 5.91 30.13
CA ALA A 100 -8.68 5.06 31.31
C ALA A 100 -7.73 5.66 32.36
N GLY A 101 -6.67 6.35 31.96
CA GLY A 101 -5.64 6.87 32.87
C GLY A 101 -4.93 8.14 32.41
N GLY A 102 -5.51 8.88 31.47
CA GLY A 102 -5.00 10.18 31.01
C GLY A 102 -3.63 10.13 30.30
N PRO A 103 -2.94 11.29 30.24
CA PRO A 103 -1.67 11.40 29.53
C PRO A 103 -0.54 10.54 30.09
N VAL A 104 -0.50 10.35 31.42
CA VAL A 104 0.58 9.59 32.10
C VAL A 104 0.50 8.11 31.75
N ALA A 105 -0.69 7.48 31.89
CA ALA A 105 -0.89 6.08 31.52
C ALA A 105 -0.63 5.82 30.01
N THR A 106 -0.78 6.86 29.19
CA THR A 106 -0.58 6.78 27.73
C THR A 106 0.90 6.78 27.33
N MET A 107 1.84 7.19 28.19
CA MET A 107 3.26 7.30 27.81
C MET A 107 3.92 5.94 27.50
N THR A 108 3.54 4.88 28.22
CA THR A 108 4.12 3.53 28.07
C THR A 108 3.68 2.83 26.79
N MET A 109 2.44 3.09 26.33
CA MET A 109 1.79 2.50 25.15
C MET A 109 2.68 2.52 23.89
N CYS A 110 3.44 3.60 23.67
CA CYS A 110 4.28 3.77 22.47
C CYS A 110 5.41 2.74 22.34
N ASN A 111 5.86 2.17 23.45
CA ASN A 111 6.97 1.21 23.49
C ASN A 111 6.53 -0.21 23.85
N THR A 112 5.33 -0.40 24.41
CA THR A 112 4.79 -1.71 24.79
C THR A 112 3.72 -2.20 23.82
N VAL A 113 2.58 -1.51 23.72
CA VAL A 113 1.40 -1.96 22.95
C VAL A 113 1.54 -1.68 21.45
N ALA A 114 2.18 -0.57 21.07
CA ALA A 114 2.32 -0.21 19.65
C ALA A 114 3.13 -1.24 18.82
N PRO A 115 4.22 -1.85 19.31
CA PRO A 115 4.88 -2.99 18.66
C PRO A 115 3.96 -4.20 18.42
N ASP A 116 3.14 -4.58 19.40
CA ASP A 116 2.25 -5.74 19.28
C ASP A 116 1.16 -5.54 18.23
N ILE A 117 0.50 -4.37 18.24
CA ILE A 117 -0.46 -3.98 17.19
C ILE A 117 0.24 -3.95 15.80
N THR A 118 1.51 -3.53 15.74
CA THR A 118 2.29 -3.51 14.49
C THR A 118 2.57 -4.93 13.98
N LYS A 119 2.89 -5.87 14.88
CA LYS A 119 3.09 -7.29 14.56
C LYS A 119 1.77 -7.94 14.11
N GLU A 120 0.69 -7.73 14.85
CA GLU A 120 -0.66 -8.23 14.56
C GLU A 120 -1.11 -7.82 13.15
N VAL A 121 -1.11 -6.52 12.83
CA VAL A 121 -1.51 -6.02 11.50
C VAL A 121 -0.55 -6.50 10.41
N SER A 122 0.75 -6.63 10.69
CA SER A 122 1.70 -7.21 9.73
C SER A 122 1.38 -8.67 9.39
N THR A 123 0.98 -9.45 10.39
CA THR A 123 0.54 -10.85 10.21
C THR A 123 -0.79 -10.93 9.48
N GLU A 124 -1.82 -10.17 9.91
CA GLU A 124 -3.13 -10.11 9.25
C GLU A 124 -3.05 -9.77 7.76
N LYS A 125 -2.14 -8.86 7.39
CA LYS A 125 -1.99 -8.38 6.01
C LYS A 125 -0.93 -9.14 5.20
N GLY A 126 -0.17 -10.04 5.83
CA GLY A 126 0.88 -10.80 5.15
C GLY A 126 2.03 -9.94 4.62
N MET A 127 2.33 -8.82 5.28
CA MET A 127 3.28 -7.80 4.83
C MET A 127 3.88 -7.08 6.04
N GLN A 128 5.15 -6.72 5.99
CA GLN A 128 5.75 -5.93 7.07
C GLN A 128 5.24 -4.49 6.96
N VAL A 129 4.41 -4.05 7.89
CA VAL A 129 3.99 -2.66 8.05
C VAL A 129 4.57 -2.09 9.35
N SER A 130 5.06 -0.84 9.35
CA SER A 130 5.51 -0.18 10.58
C SER A 130 5.44 1.35 10.47
N ARG A 131 5.48 2.02 11.62
CA ARG A 131 5.54 3.47 11.80
C ARG A 131 7.00 3.93 11.95
N VAL A 132 7.48 4.78 11.05
CA VAL A 132 8.84 5.36 11.07
C VAL A 132 8.80 6.88 11.00
N SER A 133 9.73 7.56 11.68
CA SER A 133 9.86 9.03 11.69
C SER A 133 11.33 9.44 11.75
N LEU A 134 11.62 10.70 11.40
CA LEU A 134 12.97 11.29 11.57
C LEU A 134 13.29 11.52 13.06
N LYS A 135 12.27 11.85 13.86
CA LYS A 135 12.33 11.93 15.32
C LYS A 135 11.58 10.74 15.91
N ASN A 136 12.25 9.62 16.13
CA ASN A 136 11.63 8.40 16.66
C ASN A 136 11.58 8.41 18.20
N ARG A 137 10.42 8.08 18.76
CA ARG A 137 10.24 7.90 20.23
C ARG A 137 10.62 6.49 20.70
N ASN A 138 10.57 5.53 19.78
CA ASN A 138 10.99 4.15 19.98
C ASN A 138 12.25 3.92 19.12
N PRO A 139 13.41 3.58 19.72
CA PRO A 139 14.63 3.24 18.98
C PRO A 139 14.43 2.14 17.93
N GLY A 140 13.58 1.15 18.19
CA GLY A 140 13.25 0.07 17.25
C GLY A 140 12.52 0.50 15.97
N ASN A 141 12.01 1.74 15.93
CA ASN A 141 11.38 2.35 14.75
C ASN A 141 12.30 3.37 14.04
N ALA A 142 13.61 3.28 14.23
CA ALA A 142 14.59 4.08 13.50
C ALA A 142 14.47 3.86 11.98
N ALA A 143 14.48 4.95 11.21
CA ALA A 143 14.39 4.88 9.76
C ALA A 143 15.70 4.38 9.13
N ASN A 144 15.61 3.36 8.27
CA ASN A 144 16.74 2.95 7.42
C ASN A 144 16.97 3.95 6.26
N ASN A 145 18.07 3.78 5.51
CA ASN A 145 18.53 4.72 4.50
C ASN A 145 17.45 5.21 3.52
N TRP A 146 16.66 4.30 2.93
CA TRP A 146 15.64 4.71 1.95
C TRP A 146 14.39 5.30 2.62
N GLN A 147 14.02 4.83 3.83
CA GLN A 147 12.94 5.44 4.62
C GLN A 147 13.29 6.88 5.00
N ALA A 148 14.54 7.12 5.43
CA ALA A 148 15.04 8.45 5.76
C ALA A 148 15.07 9.39 4.55
N GLN A 149 15.42 8.88 3.36
CA GLN A 149 15.35 9.64 2.10
C GLN A 149 13.91 10.09 1.78
N VAL A 150 12.94 9.17 1.83
CA VAL A 150 11.53 9.48 1.56
C VAL A 150 10.93 10.41 2.61
N LEU A 151 11.30 10.24 3.88
CA LEU A 151 10.91 11.17 4.96
C LEU A 151 11.43 12.59 4.72
N LYS A 152 12.67 12.74 4.25
CA LYS A 152 13.27 14.04 3.91
C LYS A 152 12.63 14.68 2.66
N ASP A 153 12.31 13.90 1.63
CA ASP A 153 11.51 14.37 0.47
C ASP A 153 10.16 14.93 0.93
N PHE A 154 9.42 14.16 1.73
CA PHE A 154 8.13 14.58 2.28
C PHE A 154 8.24 15.80 3.20
N GLU A 155 9.33 15.97 3.95
CA GLU A 155 9.59 17.17 4.75
C GLU A 155 9.86 18.39 3.87
N SER A 156 10.73 18.25 2.87
CA SER A 156 11.03 19.33 1.90
C SER A 156 9.76 19.79 1.18
N ARG A 157 8.94 18.86 0.68
CA ARG A 157 7.67 19.15 -0.01
C ARG A 157 6.63 19.77 0.91
N LYS A 158 6.57 19.35 2.18
CA LYS A 158 5.73 19.99 3.23
C LYS A 158 6.16 21.44 3.46
N LEU A 159 7.47 21.72 3.50
CA LEU A 159 8.02 23.08 3.66
C LEU A 159 7.76 23.94 2.40
N ALA A 160 7.72 23.33 1.21
CA ALA A 160 7.30 23.97 -0.03
C ALA A 160 5.77 24.17 -0.15
N GLY A 161 4.99 23.85 0.89
CA GLY A 161 3.54 24.08 0.94
C GLY A 161 2.65 22.93 0.44
N GLU A 162 3.22 21.78 0.03
CA GLU A 162 2.40 20.64 -0.42
C GLU A 162 1.65 20.00 0.77
N SER A 163 0.36 19.69 0.57
CA SER A 163 -0.48 19.04 1.57
C SER A 163 -0.02 17.60 1.89
N PRO A 164 0.32 17.27 3.16
CA PRO A 164 0.77 15.93 3.54
C PRO A 164 -0.27 14.80 3.34
N LYS A 165 -1.53 15.15 3.09
CA LYS A 165 -2.65 14.21 2.87
C LYS A 165 -2.50 13.42 1.56
N GLY A 166 -1.88 14.04 0.54
CA GLY A 166 -1.66 13.43 -0.79
C GLY A 166 -0.31 12.74 -0.95
N MET A 167 0.69 13.07 -0.12
CA MET A 167 2.05 12.52 -0.22
C MET A 167 2.06 10.99 -0.06
N VAL A 168 2.50 10.32 -1.12
CA VAL A 168 2.70 8.88 -1.20
C VAL A 168 3.96 8.59 -2.00
N TYR A 169 4.77 7.66 -1.50
CA TYR A 169 5.88 7.05 -2.22
C TYR A 169 5.53 5.59 -2.49
N SER A 170 5.82 5.10 -3.68
CA SER A 170 5.72 3.67 -4.01
C SER A 170 6.74 3.28 -5.06
N ALA A 171 7.46 2.18 -4.82
CA ALA A 171 8.49 1.67 -5.71
C ALA A 171 8.58 0.14 -5.64
N ILE A 172 8.97 -0.49 -6.75
CA ILE A 172 9.39 -1.89 -6.77
C ILE A 172 10.92 -1.86 -6.91
N VAL A 173 11.63 -2.43 -5.95
CA VAL A 173 13.10 -2.45 -5.91
C VAL A 173 13.55 -3.89 -5.75
N LYS A 174 14.13 -4.47 -6.80
CA LYS A 174 14.32 -5.93 -6.92
C LYS A 174 12.96 -6.62 -6.70
N HIS A 175 12.89 -7.63 -5.84
CA HIS A 175 11.66 -8.36 -5.49
C HIS A 175 10.91 -7.77 -4.28
N GLN A 176 11.10 -6.48 -3.95
CA GLN A 176 10.43 -5.81 -2.83
C GLN A 176 9.54 -4.67 -3.33
N PHE A 177 8.24 -4.74 -3.04
CA PHE A 177 7.40 -3.55 -3.08
C PHE A 177 7.62 -2.72 -1.81
N ARG A 178 7.92 -1.43 -2.00
CA ARG A 178 8.10 -0.43 -0.95
C ARG A 178 7.04 0.63 -1.10
N PHE A 179 6.39 0.98 0.00
CA PHE A 179 5.38 2.03 0.04
C PHE A 179 5.57 2.90 1.29
N MET A 180 5.28 4.20 1.17
CA MET A 180 5.22 5.11 2.31
C MET A 180 4.13 6.18 2.14
N LYS A 181 3.39 6.52 3.21
CA LYS A 181 2.42 7.63 3.27
C LYS A 181 2.21 8.20 4.67
#